data_AF-A0A7Z7IYG9-F1
#
_entry.id   AF-A0A7Z7IYG9-F1
#
_cell.length_a   1.000
_cell.length_b   1.000
_cell.length_c   1.000
_cell.angle_alpha   90.00
_cell.angle_beta   90.00
_cell.angle_gamma   90.00
#
_symmetry.space_group_name_H-M   'P 1'
#
loop_
_entity.id
_entity.type
_entity.pdbx_description
1 polymer ?
#
loop_
_entity_poly.entity_id
_entity_poly.type
_entity_poly.pdbx_seq_one_letter_code
_entity_poly.pdbx_strand_id
1 'polypeptide(L)' 'MPALEHQVGGDHYSKLGDYQPWEVLRRWLTPEEFRGYMKGTAIAYLARERDKGGDTDIAKALHTLQGLAELTGGNNG' A
#
# COMPACT_ATOMS: atom_id res chain seq x y z
N MET A 1 -9.22 8.80 4.75
CA MET A 1 -7.93 9.52 4.75
C MET A 1 -7.14 9.02 3.54
N PRO A 2 -6.43 9.88 2.80
CA PRO A 2 -5.54 9.48 1.71
C PRO A 2 -4.56 8.42 2.16
N ALA A 3 -4.21 7.47 1.29
CA ALA A 3 -3.37 6.33 1.61
C ALA A 3 -1.99 6.73 2.16
N LEU A 4 -1.40 7.83 1.66
CA LEU A 4 -0.11 8.35 2.14
C LEU A 4 -0.19 9.14 3.46
N GLU A 5 -1.39 9.48 3.94
CA GLU A 5 -1.57 10.25 5.19
C GLU A 5 -1.84 9.35 6.40
N HIS A 6 -1.93 8.03 6.21
CA HIS A 6 -2.18 7.10 7.31
C HIS A 6 -1.48 5.76 7.11
N GLN A 7 -1.29 5.03 8.21
CA GLN A 7 -0.68 3.70 8.24
C GLN A 7 -1.56 2.75 9.05
N VAL A 8 -1.71 1.51 8.59
CA VAL A 8 -2.38 0.46 9.38
C VAL A 8 -1.35 -0.26 10.26
N GLY A 9 -1.32 0.14 11.52
CA GLY A 9 -0.49 -0.42 12.59
C GLY A 9 0.89 0.24 12.69
N GLY A 10 1.16 0.91 13.82
CA GLY A 10 2.37 1.73 14.02
C GLY A 10 2.38 3.03 13.22
N ASP A 11 3.49 3.79 13.26
CA ASP A 11 3.62 5.11 12.62
C ASP A 11 4.98 5.34 11.93
N HIS A 12 5.66 4.25 11.56
CA HIS A 12 7.05 4.29 11.10
C HIS A 12 7.22 4.93 9.72
N TYR A 13 6.25 4.80 8.82
CA TYR A 13 6.38 5.27 7.43
C TYR A 13 5.74 6.64 7.21
N SER A 14 4.61 6.93 7.83
CA SER A 14 3.92 8.23 7.67
C SER A 14 4.78 9.42 8.10
N LYS A 15 5.75 9.22 8.99
CA LYS A 15 6.73 10.24 9.42
C LYS A 15 7.78 10.59 8.36
N LEU A 16 7.92 9.80 7.30
CA LEU A 16 8.94 9.99 6.27
C LEU A 16 8.53 11.02 5.19
N GLY A 17 7.30 11.56 5.25
CA GLY A 17 6.81 12.56 4.30
C GLY A 17 6.88 12.06 2.85
N ASP A 18 7.52 12.83 1.97
CA ASP A 18 7.70 12.50 0.54
C ASP A 18 8.56 11.26 0.28
N TYR A 19 9.32 10.79 1.29
CA TYR A 19 10.18 9.61 1.19
C TYR A 19 9.49 8.33 1.69
N GLN A 20 8.15 8.34 1.75
CA GLN A 20 7.40 7.12 2.03
C GLN A 20 7.72 6.03 1.00
N PRO A 21 7.82 4.75 1.42
CA PRO A 21 8.24 3.67 0.54
C PRO A 21 7.43 3.57 -0.76
N TRP A 22 6.11 3.79 -0.70
CA TRP A 22 5.27 3.77 -1.90
C TRP A 22 5.56 4.91 -2.87
N GLU A 23 5.92 6.11 -2.39
CA GLU A 23 6.36 7.21 -3.26
C GLU A 23 7.72 6.92 -3.92
N VAL A 24 8.66 6.36 -3.17
CA VAL A 24 9.97 5.95 -3.70
C VAL A 24 9.80 4.88 -4.78
N LEU A 25 9.05 3.82 -4.47
CA LEU A 25 8.80 2.72 -5.41
C LEU A 25 8.06 3.20 -6.66
N ARG A 26 7.07 4.10 -6.52
CA ARG A 26 6.34 4.68 -7.65
C ARG A 26 7.25 5.48 -8.59
N ARG A 27 8.30 6.11 -8.07
CA ARG A 27 9.29 6.85 -8.89
C ARG A 27 10.35 5.94 -9.52
N TRP A 28 10.67 4.81 -8.88
CA TRP A 28 11.77 3.94 -9.31
C TRP A 28 11.32 2.79 -10.22
N LEU A 29 10.09 2.32 -10.06
CA LEU A 29 9.52 1.23 -10.83
C LEU A 29 8.73 1.77 -12.02
N THR A 30 8.60 0.94 -13.06
CA THR A 30 7.60 1.18 -14.10
C THR A 30 6.18 1.12 -13.51
N PRO A 31 5.17 1.72 -14.17
CA PRO A 31 3.78 1.66 -13.69
C PRO A 31 3.28 0.23 -13.46
N GLU A 32 3.63 -0.73 -14.31
CA GLU A 32 3.20 -2.12 -14.15
C GLU A 32 3.96 -2.86 -13.05
N GLU A 33 5.24 -2.58 -12.85
CA GLU A 33 6.00 -3.12 -11.72
C GLU A 33 5.45 -2.61 -10.39
N PHE A 34 5.17 -1.31 -10.28
CA PHE A 34 4.54 -0.74 -9.09
C PHE A 34 3.16 -1.35 -8.85
N ARG A 35 2.33 -1.45 -9.90
CA ARG A 35 1.01 -2.09 -9.82
C ARG A 35 1.10 -3.55 -9.38
N GLY A 36 2.06 -4.30 -9.92
CA GLY A 36 2.36 -5.68 -9.53
C GLY A 36 2.79 -5.79 -8.07
N TYR A 37 3.70 -4.92 -7.62
CA TYR A 37 4.16 -4.86 -6.23
C TYR A 37 3.01 -4.64 -5.24
N MET A 38 2.14 -3.66 -5.51
CA MET A 38 1.01 -3.34 -4.64
C MET A 38 0.02 -4.52 -4.55
N LYS A 39 -0.29 -5.15 -5.69
CA LYS A 39 -1.15 -6.36 -5.72
C LYS A 39 -0.54 -7.52 -4.95
N GLY A 40 0.73 -7.81 -5.18
CA GLY A 40 1.45 -8.88 -4.49
C GLY A 40 1.47 -8.66 -2.97
N THR A 41 1.67 -7.41 -2.54
CA THR A 41 1.67 -7.03 -1.12
C THR A 41 0.29 -7.24 -0.48
N ALA A 42 -0.79 -6.84 -1.14
CA ALA A 42 -2.15 -7.10 -0.65
C ALA A 42 -2.44 -8.60 -0.53
N ILE A 43 -2.04 -9.41 -1.53
CA ILE A 43 -2.18 -10.87 -1.49
C ILE A 43 -1.40 -11.46 -0.31
N ALA A 44 -0.17 -11.00 -0.07
CA ALA A 44 0.64 -11.48 1.04
C ALA A 44 0.00 -11.20 2.41
N TYR A 45 -0.67 -10.06 2.59
CA TYR A 45 -1.44 -9.79 3.81
C TYR A 45 -2.66 -10.72 3.93
N LEU A 46 -3.45 -10.88 2.86
CA LEU A 46 -4.60 -11.78 2.88
C LEU A 46 -4.21 -13.23 3.17
N ALA A 47 -3.07 -13.69 2.64
CA ALA A 47 -2.54 -15.03 2.90
C ALA A 47 -2.12 -15.24 4.37
N ARG A 48 -1.82 -14.16 5.12
CA ARG A 48 -1.34 -14.21 6.51
C ARG A 48 -2.41 -13.95 7.56
N GLU A 49 -3.60 -13.55 7.14
CA GLU A 49 -4.72 -13.15 8.01
C GLU A 49 -4.97 -14.19 9.10
N ARG A 50 -5.23 -15.44 8.74
CA ARG A 50 -5.54 -16.51 9.70
C ARG A 50 -4.35 -17.03 10.50
N ASP A 51 -3.14 -16.83 10.00
CA ASP A 51 -1.92 -17.43 10.57
C ASP A 51 -1.14 -16.46 11.46
N LYS A 52 -1.37 -15.15 11.34
CA LYS A 52 -0.55 -14.14 12.04
C LYS A 52 -1.30 -12.88 12.43
N GLY A 53 -1.89 -12.18 11.46
CA GLY A 53 -2.31 -10.79 11.67
C GLY A 53 -3.79 -10.59 11.98
N GLY A 54 -4.63 -11.62 11.81
CA GLY A 54 -6.08 -11.52 11.86
C GLY A 54 -6.61 -10.34 11.03
N ASP A 55 -7.64 -9.69 11.56
CA ASP A 55 -8.26 -8.50 10.96
C ASP A 55 -7.28 -7.35 10.67
N THR A 56 -6.14 -7.27 11.35
CA THR A 56 -5.12 -6.24 11.05
C THR A 56 -4.50 -6.46 9.67
N ASP A 57 -4.27 -7.71 9.26
CA ASP A 57 -3.76 -7.99 7.92
C ASP A 57 -4.85 -7.75 6.85
N ILE A 58 -6.14 -7.93 7.17
CA ILE A 58 -7.25 -7.49 6.29
C ILE A 58 -7.18 -5.97 6.08
N ALA A 59 -7.05 -5.20 7.16
CA ALA A 59 -6.97 -3.74 7.09
C ALA A 59 -5.73 -3.27 6.31
N LYS A 60 -4.59 -3.95 6.44
CA LYS A 60 -3.38 -3.65 5.64
C LYS A 60 -3.55 -3.99 4.17
N ALA A 61 -4.23 -5.09 3.83
CA ALA A 61 -4.56 -5.41 2.45
C ALA A 61 -5.47 -4.33 1.84
N LEU A 62 -6.50 -3.89 2.57
CA LEU A 62 -7.39 -2.80 2.13
C LEU A 62 -6.63 -1.50 1.91
N HIS A 63 -5.78 -1.10 2.86
CA HIS A 63 -4.95 0.11 2.74
C HIS A 63 -3.97 0.03 1.56
N THR A 64 -3.39 -1.13 1.31
CA THR A 64 -2.54 -1.36 0.13
C THR A 64 -3.34 -1.19 -1.18
N LEU A 65 -4.55 -1.72 -1.26
CA LEU A 65 -5.40 -1.57 -2.45
C LEU A 65 -5.89 -0.13 -2.64
N GLN A 66 -6.18 0.59 -1.55
CA GLN A 66 -6.45 2.02 -1.59
C GLN A 66 -5.26 2.79 -2.16
N GLY A 67 -4.05 2.53 -1.65
CA GLY A 67 -2.82 3.13 -2.16
C GLY A 67 -2.58 2.82 -3.63
N LEU A 68 -2.88 1.60 -4.07
CA LEU A 68 -2.83 1.26 -5.50
C LEU A 68 -3.77 2.15 -6.32
N ALA A 69 -5.04 2.26 -5.91
CA ALA A 69 -6.03 3.05 -6.63
C ALA A 69 -5.66 4.54 -6.71
N GLU A 70 -5.22 5.13 -5.59
CA GLU A 70 -4.88 6.56 -5.52
C GLU A 70 -3.58 6.89 -6.27
N LEU A 71 -2.56 6.02 -6.18
CA LEU A 71 -1.22 6.30 -6.73
C LEU A 71 -1.06 5.88 -8.19
N THR A 72 -1.96 5.04 -8.71
CA THR A 72 -2.03 4.70 -10.15
C THR A 72 -3.17 5.37 -10.88
N GLY A 73 -4.15 5.93 -10.14
CA GLY A 73 -5.37 6.58 -10.64
C GLY A 73 -5.18 7.96 -11.26
N GLY A 74 -3.99 8.29 -11.76
CA GLY A 74 -3.77 9.43 -12.66
C GLY A 74 -4.32 9.19 -14.06
N ASN A 75 -5.56 8.69 -14.18
CA ASN A 75 -6.42 8.84 -15.35
C ASN A 75 -7.85 8.34 -15.03
N ASN A 76 -8.62 9.12 -14.26
CA ASN A 76 -10.07 8.98 -14.21
C ASN A 76 -10.69 10.32 -14.59
N GLY A 77 -10.89 10.55 -15.89
CA GLY A 77 -11.81 11.55 -16.46
C GLY A 77 -11.37 13.00 -16.40
#